data_AF-A0A9D7PZB4-F1
#
_entry.id   AF-A0A9D7PZB4-F1
#
_cell.length_a   1.000
_cell.length_b   1.000
_cell.length_c   1.000
_cell.angle_alpha   90.00
_cell.angle_beta   90.00
_cell.angle_gamma   90.00
#
_symmetry.space_group_name_H-M   'P 1'
#
loop_
_entity.id
_entity.type
_entity.pdbx_description
1 polymer ?
#
loop_
_entity_poly.entity_id
_entity_poly.type
_entity_poly.pdbx_seq_one_letter_code
_entity_poly.pdbx_strand_id
1 'polypeptide(L)'
;MEARKVNIANGWLWIKQGYWLFKKSPVLWVVLATVGVTGLLGISTIPVIGDPLATLLFPILLAGYMVGCRALEHDEELELPHLFAGFHNNTSQLVTLGGISWLAKC
;
A
#
# COMPACT_ATOMS: atom_id res chain seq x y z
N MET A 1 11.37 -17.87 -4.91
CA MET A 1 10.93 -17.82 -3.50
C MET A 1 10.40 -19.20 -3.14
N GLU A 2 11.05 -19.92 -2.24
CA GLU A 2 10.54 -21.22 -1.76
C GLU A 2 9.52 -20.99 -0.65
N ALA A 3 8.32 -21.56 -0.77
CA ALA A 3 7.26 -21.39 0.22
C ALA A 3 7.61 -22.16 1.50
N ARG A 4 8.00 -21.45 2.56
CA ARG A 4 8.31 -22.04 3.86
C ARG A 4 7.02 -22.51 4.54
N LYS A 5 6.87 -23.82 4.74
CA LYS A 5 5.77 -24.39 5.55
C LYS A 5 5.98 -24.00 7.01
N VAL A 6 5.00 -23.30 7.56
CA VAL A 6 4.98 -22.88 8.98
C VAL A 6 3.78 -23.54 9.67
N ASN A 7 3.87 -23.70 11.00
CA ASN A 7 2.77 -24.19 11.81
C ASN A 7 1.53 -23.27 11.65
N ILE A 8 0.33 -23.84 11.60
CA ILE A 8 -0.97 -23.13 11.57
C ILE A 8 -1.08 -22.06 12.67
N ALA A 9 -0.47 -22.29 13.84
CA ALA A 9 -0.43 -21.32 14.93
C ALA A 9 0.15 -19.95 14.51
N ASN A 10 1.09 -19.94 13.56
CA ASN A 10 1.69 -18.70 13.05
C ASN A 10 0.71 -17.91 12.17
N GLY A 11 -0.19 -18.57 11.45
CA GLY A 11 -1.26 -17.90 10.71
C GLY A 11 -2.22 -17.18 11.64
N TRP A 12 -2.60 -17.83 12.75
CA TRP A 12 -3.43 -17.19 13.77
C TRP A 12 -2.72 -16.02 14.46
N LEU A 13 -1.41 -16.15 14.70
CA LEU A 13 -0.61 -15.07 15.26
C LEU A 13 -0.57 -13.86 14.33
N TRP A 14 -0.39 -14.07 13.03
CA TRP A 14 -0.36 -13.01 12.01
C TRP A 14 -1.68 -12.21 11.98
N ILE A 15 -2.83 -12.90 12.03
CA ILE A 15 -4.14 -12.22 12.09
C ILE A 15 -4.28 -11.38 13.37
N LYS A 16 -3.88 -11.93 14.52
CA LYS A 16 -3.91 -11.19 15.80
C LYS A 16 -2.98 -9.97 15.79
N GLN A 17 -1.80 -10.08 15.19
CA GLN A 17 -0.86 -8.98 15.03
C GLN A 17 -1.45 -7.88 14.14
N GLY A 18 -2.04 -8.22 12.99
CA GLY A 18 -2.71 -7.25 12.13
C GLY A 18 -3.86 -6.52 12.84
N TYR A 19 -4.67 -7.25 13.61
CA TYR A 19 -5.74 -6.64 14.42
C TYR A 19 -5.21 -5.72 15.52
N TRP A 20 -4.07 -6.06 16.13
CA TRP A 20 -3.41 -5.21 17.12
C TRP A 20 -2.88 -3.91 16.50
N LEU A 21 -2.25 -3.97 15.31
CA LEU A 21 -1.85 -2.79 14.54
C LEU A 21 -3.04 -1.89 14.23
N PHE A 22 -4.17 -2.46 13.80
CA PHE A 22 -5.38 -1.69 13.50
C PHE A 22 -5.92 -0.98 14.75
N LYS A 23 -5.90 -1.65 15.91
CA LYS A 23 -6.35 -1.09 17.19
C LYS A 23 -5.53 0.10 17.68
N LYS A 24 -4.26 0.22 17.29
CA LYS A 24 -3.42 1.37 17.70
C LYS A 24 -3.97 2.70 17.17
N SER A 25 -4.43 2.74 15.92
CA SER A 25 -4.84 3.99 15.27
C SER A 25 -6.00 3.79 14.28
N PRO A 26 -7.18 3.32 14.74
CA PRO A 26 -8.28 2.93 13.84
C PRO A 26 -8.80 4.11 13.00
N VAL A 27 -8.85 5.32 13.58
CA VAL A 27 -9.30 6.53 12.87
C VAL A 27 -8.35 6.87 11.72
N LEU A 28 -7.04 6.85 11.97
CA LEU A 28 -6.04 7.14 10.95
C LEU A 28 -6.01 6.08 9.85
N TRP A 29 -6.21 4.80 10.18
CA TRP A 29 -6.38 3.74 9.19
C TRP A 29 -7.58 4.00 8.25
N VAL A 30 -8.71 4.44 8.81
CA VAL A 30 -9.88 4.82 8.01
C VAL A 30 -9.56 6.03 7.13
N VAL A 31 -8.91 7.06 7.67
CA VAL A 31 -8.50 8.24 6.89
C VAL A 31 -7.57 7.86 5.75
N LEU A 32 -6.53 7.06 6.00
CA LEU A 32 -5.61 6.57 4.97
C LEU A 32 -6.34 5.77 3.89
N ALA A 33 -7.23 4.85 4.30
CA ALA A 33 -8.07 4.07 3.38
C ALA A 33 -8.95 4.97 2.52
N THR A 34 -9.62 5.95 3.12
CA THR A 34 -10.47 6.91 2.41
C THR A 34 -9.66 7.74 1.42
N VAL A 35 -8.51 8.28 1.82
CA VAL A 35 -7.64 9.08 0.94
C VAL A 35 -7.11 8.23 -0.21
N GLY A 36 -6.64 7.01 0.06
CA GLY A 36 -6.14 6.10 -0.97
C GLY A 36 -7.24 5.73 -1.99
N VAL A 37 -8.42 5.33 -1.51
CA VAL A 37 -9.55 4.94 -2.38
C VAL A 37 -10.05 6.13 -3.19
N THR A 38 -10.28 7.28 -2.57
CA THR A 38 -10.75 8.48 -3.28
C THR A 38 -9.74 8.98 -4.31
N GLY A 39 -8.44 8.91 -4.00
CA GLY A 39 -7.37 9.23 -4.96
C GLY A 39 -7.36 8.30 -6.17
N LEU A 40 -7.43 6.98 -5.95
CA LEU A 40 -7.53 5.97 -7.01
C LEU A 40 -8.77 6.19 -7.89
N LEU A 41 -9.94 6.33 -7.26
CA LEU A 41 -11.21 6.56 -7.97
C LEU A 41 -11.18 7.85 -8.77
N GLY A 42 -10.65 8.94 -8.20
CA GLY A 42 -10.53 10.22 -8.88
C GLY A 42 -9.66 10.12 -10.13
N ILE A 43 -8.54 9.40 -10.06
CA ILE A 43 -7.63 9.22 -11.21
C ILE A 43 -8.27 8.35 -12.29
N SER A 44 -9.00 7.29 -11.91
CA SER A 44 -9.74 6.44 -12.86
C SER A 44 -10.84 7.19 -13.63
N THR A 45 -11.30 8.36 -13.18
CA THR A 45 -12.27 9.17 -13.95
C THR A 45 -11.66 9.81 -15.20
N ILE A 46 -10.33 9.88 -15.31
CA ILE A 46 -9.67 10.51 -16.45
C ILE A 46 -9.66 9.53 -17.63
N PRO A 47 -10.38 9.81 -18.72
CA PRO A 47 -10.39 8.92 -19.89
C PRO A 47 -8.97 8.81 -20.48
N VAL A 48 -8.64 7.64 -21.01
CA VAL A 48 -7.35 7.29 -21.66
C VAL A 48 -6.15 7.10 -20.72
N ILE A 49 -5.97 7.95 -19.70
CA ILE A 49 -4.79 7.89 -18.81
C ILE A 49 -5.09 7.45 -17.36
N GLY A 50 -6.36 7.43 -16.95
CA GLY A 50 -6.74 7.10 -15.57
C GLY A 50 -6.37 5.69 -15.15
N ASP A 51 -6.78 4.67 -15.90
CA ASP A 51 -6.50 3.26 -15.60
C ASP A 51 -5.01 2.91 -15.50
N PRO A 52 -4.14 3.31 -16.44
CA PRO A 52 -2.71 3.00 -16.31
C PRO A 52 -2.06 3.72 -15.14
N LEU A 53 -2.46 4.96 -14.85
CA LEU A 53 -1.97 5.68 -13.66
C LEU A 53 -2.45 5.00 -12.38
N ALA A 54 -3.73 4.62 -12.29
CA ALA A 54 -4.26 3.88 -11.14
C ALA A 54 -3.51 2.56 -10.89
N THR A 55 -3.20 1.82 -11.97
CA THR A 55 -2.42 0.58 -11.89
C THR A 55 -1.01 0.80 -11.35
N LEU A 56 -0.38 1.93 -11.72
CA LEU A 56 0.94 2.32 -11.22
C LEU A 56 0.91 2.77 -9.76
N LEU A 57 -0.14 3.49 -9.38
CA LEU A 57 -0.30 4.08 -8.06
C LEU A 57 -0.70 3.05 -7.01
N PHE A 58 -1.41 2.00 -7.40
CA PHE A 58 -1.82 0.93 -6.50
C PHE A 58 -0.65 0.30 -5.71
N PRO A 59 0.45 -0.18 -6.32
CA PRO A 59 1.59 -0.70 -5.57
C PRO A 59 2.30 0.38 -4.73
N ILE A 60 2.27 1.64 -5.15
CA ILE A 60 2.83 2.77 -4.38
C ILE A 60 2.04 2.99 -3.10
N LEU A 61 0.71 3.00 -3.20
CA LEU A 61 -0.19 3.12 -2.05
C LEU A 61 -0.04 1.92 -1.10
N LEU A 62 0.05 0.70 -1.65
CA LEU A 62 0.33 -0.50 -0.85
C LEU A 62 1.66 -0.39 -0.10
N ALA A 63 2.72 0.12 -0.74
CA ALA A 63 3.98 0.37 -0.07
C ALA A 63 3.84 1.40 1.07
N GLY A 64 3.05 2.47 0.87
CA GLY A 64 2.73 3.44 1.91
C GLY A 64 2.01 2.82 3.12
N TYR A 65 1.05 1.93 2.90
CA TYR A 65 0.42 1.17 3.98
C TYR A 65 1.39 0.26 4.73
N MET A 66 2.32 -0.39 4.02
CA MET A 66 3.36 -1.21 4.66
C MET A 66 4.31 -0.37 5.52
N VAL A 67 4.67 0.84 5.06
CA VAL A 67 5.45 1.80 5.86
C VAL A 67 4.67 2.21 7.11
N GLY A 68 3.37 2.48 6.99
CA GLY A 68 2.50 2.76 8.14
C GLY A 68 2.42 1.60 9.14
N CYS A 69 2.31 0.36 8.66
CA CYS A 69 2.39 -0.83 9.52
C CYS A 69 3.74 -0.90 10.25
N ARG A 70 4.84 -0.66 9.54
CA ARG A 70 6.19 -0.70 10.11
C ARG A 70 6.40 0.38 11.17
N ALA A 71 5.87 1.58 10.97
CA ALA A 71 5.89 2.66 11.97
C ALA A 71 5.15 2.21 13.25
N LEU A 72 3.94 1.67 13.10
CA LEU A 72 3.16 1.15 14.23
C LEU A 72 3.83 -0.03 14.96
N GLU A 73 4.62 -0.85 14.26
CA GLU A 73 5.44 -1.90 14.87
C GLU A 73 6.58 -1.36 15.73
N HIS A 74 7.11 -0.17 15.41
CA HIS A 74 8.19 0.50 16.15
C HIS A 74 7.67 1.46 17.24
N ASP A 75 6.37 1.38 17.57
CA ASP A 75 5.68 2.30 18.48
C ASP A 75 5.71 3.78 18.03
N GLU A 76 5.88 4.00 16.72
CA GLU A 76 5.71 5.32 16.10
C GLU A 76 4.25 5.57 15.73
N GLU A 77 3.88 6.84 15.59
CA GLU A 77 2.52 7.24 15.24
C GLU A 77 2.23 7.06 13.73
N LEU A 78 0.99 6.68 13.43
CA LEU A 78 0.53 6.56 12.05
C LEU A 78 0.18 7.93 11.50
N GLU A 79 1.01 8.49 10.64
CA GLU A 79 0.77 9.79 10.03
C GLU A 79 0.31 9.69 8.55
N LEU A 80 -0.40 10.72 8.10
CA LEU A 80 -0.81 10.89 6.69
C LEU A 80 0.36 10.85 5.67
N PRO A 81 1.56 11.41 5.96
CA PRO A 81 2.71 11.34 5.06
C PRO A 81 3.18 9.91 4.76
N HIS A 82 2.91 8.92 5.62
CA HIS A 82 3.27 7.53 5.35
C HIS A 82 2.59 6.98 4.10
N LEU A 83 1.38 7.46 3.77
CA LEU A 83 0.70 7.12 2.50
C LEU A 83 1.52 7.56 1.28
N PHE A 84 2.21 8.69 1.40
CA PHE A 84 3.03 9.27 0.35
C PHE A 84 4.50 8.82 0.40
N ALA A 85 4.93 8.16 1.48
CA ALA A 85 6.29 7.62 1.60
C ALA A 85 6.63 6.62 0.47
N GLY A 86 5.63 5.90 -0.05
CA GLY A 86 5.78 5.04 -1.24
C GLY A 86 6.22 5.82 -2.50
N PHE A 87 5.84 7.09 -2.62
CA PHE A 87 6.28 7.96 -3.71
C PHE A 87 7.72 8.44 -3.51
N HIS A 88 8.17 8.58 -2.25
CA HIS A 88 9.46 9.18 -1.93
C HIS A 88 10.61 8.16 -1.97
N ASN A 89 10.36 6.89 -1.64
CA ASN A 89 11.44 5.94 -1.41
C ASN A 89 11.85 5.07 -2.62
N ASN A 90 11.04 4.99 -3.70
CA ASN A 90 11.33 4.12 -4.87
C ASN A 90 10.61 4.55 -6.18
N THR A 91 10.44 5.85 -6.43
CA THR A 91 9.73 6.35 -7.64
C THR A 91 10.36 5.83 -8.94
N SER A 92 11.69 5.66 -9.01
CA SER A 92 12.37 5.25 -10.24
C SER A 92 12.09 3.79 -10.64
N GLN A 93 12.12 2.85 -9.69
CA GLN A 93 11.84 1.44 -9.98
C GLN A 93 10.35 1.19 -10.26
N LEU A 94 9.46 1.92 -9.58
CA LEU A 94 8.01 1.81 -9.79
C LEU A 94 7.56 2.42 -11.12
N VAL A 95 8.14 3.55 -11.55
CA VAL A 95 7.93 4.10 -12.91
C VAL A 95 8.44 3.14 -13.99
N THR A 96 9.54 2.45 -13.75
CA THR A 96 10.10 1.46 -14.69
C THR A 96 9.17 0.24 -14.83
N LEU A 97 8.65 -0.30 -13.72
CA LEU A 97 7.64 -1.37 -13.75
C LEU A 97 6.33 -0.91 -14.40
N GLY A 98 5.95 0.35 -14.19
CA GLY A 98 4.87 1.02 -14.90
C GLY A 98 5.00 1.00 -16.40
N GLY A 99 6.13 1.49 -16.89
CA GLY A 99 6.45 1.48 -18.32
C GLY A 99 6.46 0.08 -18.91
N ILE A 100 7.02 -0.91 -18.19
CA ILE A 100 7.02 -2.32 -18.61
C ILE A 100 5.61 -2.89 -18.67
N SER A 101 4.75 -2.61 -17.68
CA SER A 101 3.36 -3.07 -17.67
C SER A 101 2.52 -2.49 -18.81
N TRP A 102 2.84 -1.25 -19.22
CA TRP A 102 2.20 -0.59 -20.36
C TRP A 102 2.63 -1.23 -21.68
N LEU A 103 3.91 -1.54 -21.84
CA LEU A 103 4.45 -2.23 -23.02
C LEU A 103 3.98 -3.68 -23.13
N ALA A 104 3.75 -4.37 -22.01
CA ALA A 104 3.25 -5.75 -22.00
C ALA A 104 1.75 -5.87 -22.36
N LYS A 105 1.02 -4.75 -22.42
CA LYS A 105 -0.38 -4.69 -22.85
C LYS A 105 -0.55 -4.32 -24.35
N CYS A 106 0.53 -4.05 -25.07
CA CYS A 106 0.52 -3.87 -26.53
C CYS A 106 0.70 -5.19 -27.28
#